data_AF-A0A8B3FGD9-F1
#
_entry.id   AF-A0A8B3FGD9-F1
#
_cell.length_a   1.000
_cell.length_b   1.000
_cell.length_c   1.000
_cell.angle_alpha   90.00
_cell.angle_beta   90.00
_cell.angle_gamma   90.00
#
_symmetry.space_group_name_H-M   'P 1'
#
loop_
_entity.id
_entity.type
_entity.pdbx_description
1 polymer ?
#
loop_
_entity_poly.entity_id
_entity_poly.type
_entity_poly.pdbx_seq_one_letter_code
_entity_poly.pdbx_strand_id
1 'polypeptide(L)' 'MTRYYSRSPSLHLKGNWLEAAGFATDTPVVITVEQGQLVIRIVAE' A
#
# COMPACT_ATOMS: atom_id res chain seq x y z
N MET A 1 -4.47 7.89 27.87
CA MET A 1 -3.78 7.22 26.73
C MET A 1 -3.94 8.09 25.50
N THR A 2 -2.91 8.84 25.12
CA THR A 2 -2.89 9.60 23.87
C THR A 2 -2.52 8.64 22.73
N ARG A 3 -3.37 8.52 21.70
CA ARG A 3 -3.05 7.76 20.49
C ARG A 3 -1.85 8.45 19.82
N TYR A 4 -0.69 7.81 19.85
CA TYR A 4 0.48 8.25 19.11
C TYR A 4 0.26 7.94 17.64
N TYR A 5 -0.04 8.96 16.84
CA TYR A 5 -0.04 8.81 15.38
C TYR A 5 1.39 8.96 14.89
N SER A 6 1.85 7.99 14.11
CA SER A 6 3.09 8.15 13.33
C SER A 6 2.94 9.41 12.49
N ARG A 7 3.95 10.29 12.53
CA ARG A 7 3.98 11.52 11.73
C ARG A 7 4.24 11.25 10.24
N SER A 8 4.39 9.98 9.87
CA SER A 8 4.58 9.58 8.48
C SER A 8 3.22 9.48 7.78
N PRO A 9 3.08 10.04 6.57
CA PRO A 9 1.88 9.83 5.77
C PRO A 9 1.71 8.33 5.52
N SER A 10 0.50 7.84 5.75
CA SER A 10 0.15 6.43 5.56
C SER A 10 -1.16 6.33 4.80
N LEU A 11 -1.24 5.36 3.90
CA LEU A 11 -2.45 5.02 3.16
C LEU A 11 -2.96 3.68 3.68
N HIS A 12 -4.15 3.68 4.29
CA HIS A 12 -4.81 2.44 4.69
C HIS A 12 -5.80 2.02 3.61
N LEU A 13 -5.44 0.98 2.86
CA LEU A 13 -6.34 0.29 1.95
C LEU A 13 -7.14 -0.75 2.76
N LYS A 14 -8.48 -0.68 2.71
CA LYS A 14 -9.35 -1.57 3.49
C LYS A 14 -10.17 -2.48 2.58
N GLY A 15 -10.42 -3.70 3.06
CA GLY A 15 -11.29 -4.70 2.43
C GLY A 15 -10.52 -5.87 1.83
N ASN A 16 -11.23 -6.96 1.58
CA ASN A 16 -10.66 -8.24 1.10
C ASN A 16 -10.36 -8.24 -0.41
N TRP A 17 -10.49 -7.09 -1.08
CA TRP A 17 -10.33 -6.97 -2.53
C TRP A 17 -8.86 -6.95 -2.97
N LEU A 18 -7.92 -6.68 -2.06
CA LEU A 18 -6.49 -6.63 -2.38
C LEU A 18 -5.97 -8.00 -2.85
N GLU A 19 -6.37 -9.08 -2.18
CA GLU A 19 -6.04 -10.45 -2.61
C GLU A 19 -6.60 -10.74 -4.02
N ALA A 20 -7.85 -10.35 -4.29
CA ALA A 20 -8.45 -10.51 -5.62
C ALA A 20 -7.75 -9.67 -6.70
N ALA A 21 -7.09 -8.57 -6.32
CA ALA A 21 -6.26 -7.75 -7.19
C ALA A 21 -4.80 -8.26 -7.29
N GLY A 22 -4.45 -9.38 -6.64
CA GLY A 22 -3.11 -9.97 -6.67
C GLY A 22 -2.16 -9.48 -5.57
N PHE A 23 -2.64 -8.66 -4.63
CA PHE A 23 -1.87 -8.17 -3.48
C PHE A 23 -2.17 -9.02 -2.23
N ALA A 24 -1.64 -10.25 -2.20
CA ALA A 24 -1.73 -11.09 -1.01
C ALA A 24 -0.85 -10.56 0.14
N THR A 25 -1.07 -11.04 1.37
CA THR A 25 -0.20 -10.77 2.51
C THR A 25 1.25 -11.17 2.19
N ASP A 26 2.22 -10.38 2.65
CA ASP A 26 3.65 -10.56 2.37
C ASP A 26 4.05 -10.49 0.88
N THR A 27 3.18 -9.98 0.00
CA THR A 27 3.54 -9.74 -1.41
C THR A 27 4.47 -8.52 -1.53
N PRO A 28 5.67 -8.67 -2.10
CA PRO A 28 6.55 -7.53 -2.34
C PRO A 28 5.91 -6.60 -3.38
N VAL A 29 5.96 -5.30 -3.11
CA VAL A 29 5.44 -4.26 -4.01
C VAL A 29 6.48 -3.19 -4.27
N VAL A 30 6.41 -2.60 -5.47
CA VAL A 30 7.10 -1.36 -5.81
C VAL A 30 6.07 -0.25 -5.83
N ILE A 31 6.42 0.87 -5.20
CA ILE A 31 5.63 2.10 -5.21
C ILE A 31 6.41 3.12 -6.03
N THR A 32 5.82 3.59 -7.13
CA THR A 32 6.36 4.73 -7.90
C THR A 32 5.50 5.96 -7.68
N VAL A 33 6.15 7.12 -7.66
CA VAL A 33 5.50 8.42 -7.51
C VAL A 33 5.58 9.13 -8.85
N GLU A 34 4.42 9.34 -9.45
CA GLU A 34 4.28 10.11 -10.69
C GLU A 34 3.56 11.44 -10.38
N GLN A 35 3.52 12.36 -11.34
CA GLN A 35 2.84 13.64 -11.14
C GLN A 35 1.35 13.44 -10.83
N GLY A 36 0.97 13.64 -9.56
CA GLY A 36 -0.39 13.50 -9.07
C GLY A 36 -0.84 12.06 -8.79
N GLN A 37 0.06 11.08 -8.81
CA GLN A 37 -0.31 9.66 -8.69
C GLN A 37 0.71 8.86 -7.86
N LEU A 38 0.19 7.89 -7.10
CA LEU A 38 0.98 6.81 -6.50
C LEU A 38 0.60 5.52 -7.20
N VAL A 39 1.57 4.85 -7.82
CA VAL A 39 1.35 3.59 -8.54
C VAL A 39 1.95 2.46 -7.73
N ILE A 40 1.10 1.55 -7.25
CA ILE A 40 1.51 0.36 -6.48
C ILE A 40 1.43 -0.84 -7.42
N ARG A 41 2.54 -1.55 -7.59
CA ARG A 41 2.62 -2.76 -8.42
C ARG A 41 3.27 -3.88 -7.63
N ILE A 42 2.82 -5.11 -7.84
CA ILE A 42 3.55 -6.29 -7.35
C ILE A 42 4.91 -6.36 -8.04
N VAL A 43 5.91 -6.84 -7.32
CA VAL A 43 7.20 -7.17 -7.94
C VAL A 43 7.02 -8.47 -8.70
N ALA A 44 7.05 -8.42 -10.03
CA ALA A 44 7.22 -9.60 -10.85
C ALA A 44 8.71 -9.94 -10.88
N GLU A 45 9.05 -11.19 -10.57
CA GLU A 45 10.39 -11.74 -10.82
C GLU A 45 10.64 -11.91 -12.32
#